data_AF-A0A7C7P0K7-F1
#
_entry.id   AF-A0A7C7P0K7-F1
#
_cell.length_a   1.000
_cell.length_b   1.000
_cell.length_c   1.000
_cell.angle_alpha   90.00
_cell.angle_beta   90.00
_cell.angle_gamma   90.00
#
_symmetry.space_group_name_H-M   'P 1'
#
loop_
_entity.id
_entity.type
_entity.pdbx_description
1 polymer ?
#
loop_
_entity_poly.entity_id
_entity_poly.type
_entity_poly.pdbx_seq_one_letter_code
_entity_poly.pdbx_strand_id
1 'polypeptide(L)' 'LVPEGIVGRVPYKGELYESIHQFIGGLRAGMGYCGAKDIATLKASAQFVKITSSGINESHPHNVTITKEAPNYSR' A
#
# COMPACT_ATOMS: atom_id res chain seq x y z
N LEU A 1 26.49 24.29 6.14
CA LEU A 1 25.59 23.12 6.31
C LEU A 1 24.53 23.18 5.22
N VAL A 2 24.37 22.12 4.44
CA VAL A 2 23.31 22.00 3.44
C VAL A 2 22.29 21.00 4.00
N PRO A 3 21.05 21.41 4.27
CA PRO A 3 20.03 20.49 4.75
C PRO A 3 19.56 19.53 3.65
N GLU A 4 19.44 18.24 3.98
CA GLU A 4 18.96 17.15 3.10
C GLU A 4 17.55 16.64 3.48
N GLY A 5 16.86 17.36 4.37
CA GLY A 5 15.55 16.95 4.90
C GLY A 5 14.61 18.12 5.13
N ILE A 6 13.32 17.80 5.28
CA ILE A 6 12.23 18.74 5.57
C ILE A 6 11.61 18.41 6.93
N VAL A 7 10.89 19.37 7.50
CA VAL A 7 10.09 19.18 8.72
C VAL A 7 8.62 19.16 8.34
N GLY A 8 7.85 18.22 8.89
CA GLY A 8 6.43 18.07 8.61
C GLY A 8 5.68 17.39 9.75
N ARG A 9 4.37 17.23 9.56
CA ARG A 9 3.48 16.52 10.49
C ARG A 9 2.64 15.52 9.71
N VAL A 10 2.21 14.45 10.39
CA VAL A 10 1.31 13.43 9.85
C VAL A 10 0.12 13.23 10.79
N PRO A 11 -1.04 12.75 10.29
CA PRO A 11 -2.18 12.44 11.14
C PRO A 11 -1.84 11.39 12.20
N TYR A 12 -2.45 11.51 13.38
CA TYR A 12 -2.43 10.45 14.39
C TYR A 12 -3.22 9.24 13.86
N LYS A 13 -2.63 8.04 13.97
CA LYS A 13 -3.16 6.80 13.36
C LYS A 13 -3.70 5.79 14.37
N GLY A 14 -3.90 6.19 15.63
CA GLY A 14 -4.31 5.26 16.68
C GLY A 14 -3.19 4.34 17.13
N GLU A 15 -3.56 3.13 17.53
CA GLU A 15 -2.64 2.15 18.10
C GLU A 15 -1.79 1.50 17.00
N LEU A 16 -0.53 1.18 17.34
CA LEU A 16 0.39 0.54 16.39
C LEU A 16 -0.19 -0.76 15.82
N TYR A 17 -0.88 -1.54 16.65
CA TYR A 17 -1.47 -2.81 16.27
C TYR A 17 -2.46 -2.68 15.10
N GLU A 18 -3.26 -1.60 15.06
CA GLU A 18 -4.26 -1.38 14.02
C GLU A 18 -3.60 -1.20 12.65
N SER A 19 -2.52 -0.42 12.59
CA SER A 19 -1.74 -0.21 11.36
C SER A 19 -1.05 -1.50 10.90
N ILE A 20 -0.43 -2.24 11.83
CA ILE A 20 0.25 -3.50 11.52
C ILE A 20 -0.73 -4.56 11.00
N HIS A 21 -1.93 -4.63 11.58
CA HIS A 21 -2.98 -5.53 11.11
C HIS A 21 -3.34 -5.27 9.65
N GLN A 22 -3.52 -4.00 9.25
CA GLN A 22 -3.80 -3.64 7.86
C GLN A 22 -2.63 -3.97 6.91
N PHE A 23 -1.38 -3.71 7.32
CA PHE A 23 -0.21 -4.03 6.49
C PHE A 23 -0.02 -5.54 6.28
N ILE A 24 -0.18 -6.34 7.33
CA ILE A 24 -0.10 -7.80 7.23
C ILE A 24 -1.26 -8.34 6.39
N GLY A 25 -2.47 -7.80 6.57
CA GLY A 25 -3.64 -8.16 5.75
C GLY A 25 -3.40 -7.91 4.26
N GLY A 26 -2.89 -6.72 3.91
CA GLY A 26 -2.54 -6.38 2.53
C GLY A 26 -1.46 -7.28 1.94
N LEU A 27 -0.39 -7.57 2.70
CA LEU A 27 0.67 -8.49 2.28
C LEU A 27 0.12 -9.89 1.99
N ARG A 28 -0.70 -10.44 2.89
CA ARG A 28 -1.30 -11.77 2.74
C ARG A 28 -2.25 -11.84 1.54
N ALA A 29 -3.04 -10.78 1.30
CA ALA A 29 -3.90 -10.70 0.12
C ALA A 29 -3.06 -10.72 -1.17
N GLY A 30 -2.00 -9.92 -1.23
CA GLY A 30 -1.05 -9.92 -2.36
C GLY A 30 -0.39 -11.27 -2.58
N MET A 31 0.11 -11.91 -1.52
CA MET A 31 0.66 -13.27 -1.57
C MET A 31 -0.35 -14.28 -2.07
N GLY A 32 -1.63 -14.15 -1.69
CA GLY A 32 -2.73 -14.97 -2.20
C GLY A 32 -2.91 -14.83 -3.71
N TYR A 33 -2.95 -13.60 -4.24
CA TYR A 33 -3.03 -13.36 -5.68
C TYR A 33 -1.83 -13.93 -6.46
N CYS A 34 -0.64 -13.93 -5.86
CA CYS A 34 0.56 -14.49 -6.44
C CYS A 34 0.74 -16.01 -6.20
N GLY A 35 -0.18 -16.67 -5.50
CA GLY A 35 -0.06 -18.09 -5.15
C GLY A 35 1.14 -18.43 -4.25
N ALA A 36 1.62 -17.47 -3.47
CA ALA A 36 2.83 -17.60 -2.66
C ALA A 36 2.50 -17.97 -1.21
N LYS A 37 2.89 -19.17 -0.78
CA LYS A 37 2.67 -19.64 0.61
C LYS A 37 3.57 -18.96 1.66
N ASP A 38 4.72 -18.45 1.23
CA ASP A 38 5.73 -17.81 2.07
C ASP A 38 6.49 -16.72 1.30
N ILE A 39 7.29 -15.92 2.02
CA ILE A 39 8.03 -14.79 1.45
C ILE A 39 9.10 -15.26 0.45
N ALA A 40 9.72 -16.41 0.68
CA ALA A 40 10.74 -16.94 -0.22
C ALA A 40 10.12 -17.31 -1.58
N THR A 41 8.96 -17.96 -1.56
CA THR A 41 8.16 -18.28 -2.75
C THR A 41 7.75 -17.01 -3.47
N LEU A 42 7.21 -16.01 -2.76
CA LEU A 42 6.82 -14.73 -3.36
C LEU A 42 7.99 -14.07 -4.09
N LYS A 43 9.16 -14.00 -3.45
CA LYS A 43 10.37 -13.40 -4.06
C LYS A 43 10.86 -14.16 -5.29
N ALA A 44 10.68 -15.48 -5.32
CA ALA A 44 11.15 -16.32 -6.41
C ALA A 44 10.19 -16.34 -7.61
N SER A 45 8.87 -16.30 -7.36
CA SER A 45 7.86 -16.53 -8.41
C SER A 45 7.10 -15.28 -8.85
N ALA A 46 6.99 -14.24 -8.02
CA ALA A 46 6.19 -13.06 -8.35
C ALA A 46 6.74 -12.35 -9.59
N GLN A 47 5.83 -11.91 -10.46
CA GLN A 47 6.15 -11.17 -11.68
C GLN A 47 5.58 -9.77 -11.58
N PHE A 48 6.31 -8.81 -12.14
CA PHE A 48 5.87 -7.42 -12.22
C PHE A 48 5.69 -7.02 -13.68
N VAL A 49 4.72 -6.14 -13.92
CA VAL A 49 4.51 -5.50 -15.22
C VAL A 49 4.66 -4.00 -15.02
N LYS A 50 5.33 -3.36 -15.98
CA LYS A 50 5.48 -1.90 -15.99
C LYS A 50 4.19 -1.25 -16.50
N ILE A 51 3.67 -0.30 -15.74
CA ILE A 51 2.48 0.48 -16.11
C ILE A 51 2.85 1.94 -16.39
N THR A 52 1.97 2.63 -17.11
CA THR A 52 2.09 4.07 -17.39
C THR A 52 1.50 4.90 -16.25
N SER A 53 1.67 6.22 -16.29
CA SER A 53 1.00 7.13 -15.36
C SER A 53 -0.53 7.03 -15.42
N SER A 54 -1.09 6.79 -16.60
CA SER A 54 -2.53 6.51 -16.77
C SER A 54 -2.93 5.23 -16.03
N GLY A 55 -2.11 4.19 -16.08
CA GLY A 55 -2.35 2.95 -15.33
C GLY A 55 -2.28 3.14 -13.81
N ILE A 56 -1.46 4.08 -13.32
CA ILE A 56 -1.44 4.45 -11.90
C ILE A 56 -2.78 5.10 -11.51
N ASN A 57 -3.26 6.06 -12.30
CA ASN A 57 -4.56 6.71 -12.05
C ASN A 57 -5.72 5.71 -12.09
N GLU A 58 -5.67 4.74 -13.00
CA GLU A 58 -6.64 3.65 -13.08
C GLU A 58 -6.58 2.72 -11.85
N SER A 59 -5.38 2.44 -11.34
CA SER A 59 -5.18 1.53 -10.19
C SER A 59 -5.73 2.10 -8.88
N HIS A 60 -5.71 3.43 -8.73
CA HIS A 60 -6.34 4.11 -7.60
C HIS A 60 -7.86 4.25 -7.81
N PRO A 61 -8.70 4.31 -6.75
CA PRO A 61 -10.10 4.68 -6.89
C PRO A 61 -10.24 5.99 -7.67
N HIS A 62 -11.03 5.95 -8.73
CA HIS A 62 -11.25 7.06 -9.65
C HIS A 62 -12.73 7.13 -10.05
N ASN A 63 -13.19 8.31 -10.47
CA ASN A 63 -14.59 8.57 -10.86
C ASN A 63 -15.65 8.28 -9.77
N VAL A 64 -15.26 8.37 -8.49
CA VAL A 64 -16.16 8.17 -7.33
C VAL A 64 -15.83 9.14 -6.20
N THR A 65 -16.85 9.57 -5.45
CA THR A 65 -16.66 10.36 -4.23
C THR A 65 -16.56 9.43 -3.02
N ILE A 66 -15.42 9.48 -2.32
CA ILE A 66 -15.21 8.70 -1.09
C ILE A 66 -15.91 9.44 0.07
N THR A 67 -16.96 8.84 0.63
CA THR A 67 -17.75 9.42 1.73
C THR A 67 -17.29 8.95 3.11
N LYS A 68 -16.49 7.88 3.16
CA LYS A 68 -15.90 7.33 4.37
C LYS A 68 -14.51 6.81 4.06
N GLU A 69 -13.54 7.16 4.90
CA GLU A 69 -12.17 6.69 4.75
C GLU A 69 -12.05 5.20 5.06
N ALA A 70 -11.20 4.52 4.29
CA ALA A 70 -10.82 3.14 4.55
C ALA A 70 -9.58 3.11 5.45
N PRO A 71 -9.46 2.13 6.36
CA PRO A 71 -8.34 2.07 7.32
C PRO A 71 -6.97 1.82 6.64
N ASN A 72 -6.97 1.38 5.39
CA ASN A 72 -5.79 1.04 4.61
C ASN A 72 -5.60 1.90 3.35
N TYR A 73 -6.41 2.95 3.17
CA TYR A 73 -6.34 3.80 1.98
C TYR A 73 -6.61 5.27 2.32
N SER A 74 -5.57 6.10 2.16
CA SER A 74 -5.57 7.56 2.36
C SER A 74 -4.73 8.17 1.24
N ARG A 75 -5.14 9.34 0.74
CA ARG A 75 -4.43 10.10 -0.31
C ARG A 75 -3.68 11.27 0.30
#